data_AF-A0A2K3DFE0-F1
#
_entry.id   AF-A0A2K3DFE0-F1
#
_cell.length_a   1.000
_cell.length_b   1.000
_cell.length_c   1.000
_cell.angle_alpha   90.00
_cell.angle_beta   90.00
_cell.angle_gamma   90.00
#
_symmetry.space_group_name_H-M   'P 1'
#
loop_
_entity.id
_entity.type
_entity.pdbx_description
1 polymer ?
#
loop_
_entity_poly.entity_id
_entity_poly.type
_entity_poly.pdbx_seq_one_letter_code
_entity_poly.pdbx_strand_id
1 'polypeptide(L)'
;MSTSLRKSVSLLAGLRRLTCEAGAPWAQARGFRAGALLSEVAATAGAKSDAEAEDPASIEAFRKSKNFRRRADGRVMLQGPTSGKWMEAKLDGYVEGSLLLLAPDHGVHYLVSEDLRQIDLSNDQLVGQLFGEGGWEQLMQPLYTQTAEGALKHVRMSPAQFRAIFTVLKEAPPPDDGGGFVSAAPPPS
;
A
#
# COMPACT_ATOMS: atom_id res chain seq x y z
N MET A 1 6.70 -36.86 -24.77
CA MET A 1 7.34 -35.57 -24.41
C MET A 1 6.25 -34.50 -24.46
N SER A 2 5.79 -34.03 -23.29
CA SER A 2 4.63 -33.11 -23.18
C SER A 2 5.14 -31.70 -22.87
N THR A 3 5.00 -30.77 -23.81
CA THR A 3 5.38 -29.37 -23.67
C THR A 3 4.26 -28.60 -22.98
N SER A 4 4.44 -28.31 -21.68
CA SER A 4 3.52 -27.50 -20.88
C SER A 4 3.67 -26.01 -21.22
N LEU A 5 2.76 -25.50 -22.02
CA LEU A 5 2.64 -24.09 -22.40
C LEU A 5 2.19 -23.25 -21.19
N ARG A 6 3.11 -22.48 -20.59
CA ARG A 6 2.76 -21.49 -19.56
C ARG A 6 2.16 -20.26 -20.25
N LYS A 7 0.84 -20.13 -20.21
CA LYS A 7 0.15 -18.88 -20.59
C LYS A 7 0.40 -17.85 -19.49
N SER A 8 1.31 -16.90 -19.75
CA SER A 8 1.40 -15.66 -18.98
C SER A 8 0.12 -14.87 -19.21
N VAL A 9 -0.76 -14.85 -18.21
CA VAL A 9 -1.98 -14.07 -18.22
C VAL A 9 -1.60 -12.62 -17.88
N SER A 10 -1.36 -11.80 -18.90
CA SER A 10 -1.35 -10.34 -18.78
C SER A 10 -2.79 -9.84 -18.66
N LEU A 11 -3.41 -10.02 -17.50
CA LEU A 11 -4.63 -9.30 -17.12
C LEU A 11 -4.16 -8.06 -16.36
N LEU A 12 -4.33 -6.86 -16.94
CA LEU A 12 -4.61 -5.58 -16.26
C LEU A 12 -4.39 -4.43 -17.26
N ALA A 13 -5.38 -4.20 -18.11
CA ALA A 13 -5.58 -2.93 -18.80
C ALA A 13 -6.91 -2.35 -18.29
N GLY A 14 -6.86 -1.17 -17.66
CA GLY A 14 -8.07 -0.40 -17.35
C GLY A 14 -8.42 -0.20 -15.88
N LEU A 15 -7.45 -0.12 -14.96
CA LEU A 15 -7.75 0.36 -13.60
C LEU A 15 -7.86 1.89 -13.60
N ARG A 16 -9.03 2.42 -13.93
CA ARG A 16 -9.28 3.87 -13.81
C ARG A 16 -9.34 4.26 -12.33
N ARG A 17 -8.54 5.26 -11.97
CA ARG A 17 -8.62 5.95 -10.68
C ARG A 17 -9.91 6.76 -10.66
N LEU A 18 -11.01 6.15 -10.24
CA LEU A 18 -12.16 6.89 -9.75
C LEU A 18 -11.87 7.22 -8.29
N THR A 19 -10.92 8.15 -8.08
CA THR A 19 -10.99 8.94 -6.85
C THR A 19 -12.31 9.68 -6.94
N CYS A 20 -13.32 9.27 -6.18
CA CYS A 20 -14.44 10.15 -5.94
C CYS A 20 -13.85 11.43 -5.33
N GLU A 21 -13.71 12.49 -6.12
CA GLU A 21 -13.59 13.88 -5.65
C GLU A 21 -14.89 14.33 -4.96
N ALA A 22 -15.52 13.44 -4.19
CA ALA A 22 -16.34 13.85 -3.08
C ALA A 22 -15.35 14.33 -2.03
N GLY A 23 -15.04 15.63 -2.07
CA GLY A 23 -14.21 16.30 -1.08
C GLY A 23 -14.59 15.81 0.30
N ALA A 24 -13.73 14.97 0.86
CA ALA A 24 -13.88 14.38 2.17
C ALA A 24 -13.32 15.40 3.18
N PRO A 25 -14.17 16.16 3.90
CA PRO A 25 -13.72 17.20 4.82
C PRO A 25 -12.97 16.66 6.05
N TRP A 26 -12.84 15.33 6.19
CA TRP A 26 -12.14 14.71 7.32
C TRP A 26 -10.61 14.67 7.16
N ALA A 27 -10.06 14.97 5.98
CA ALA A 27 -8.61 15.07 5.78
C ALA A 27 -7.95 16.26 6.51
N GLN A 28 -8.72 17.13 7.17
CA GLN A 28 -8.21 18.27 7.96
C GLN A 28 -8.16 18.03 9.48
N ALA A 29 -8.54 16.86 10.00
CA ALA A 29 -8.68 16.66 11.44
C ALA A 29 -7.95 15.40 11.95
N ARG A 30 -6.62 15.39 11.81
CA ARG A 30 -5.65 14.83 12.76
C ARG A 30 -4.29 14.87 12.10
N GLY A 31 -3.55 15.95 12.35
CA GLY A 31 -2.13 15.97 12.10
C GLY A 31 -1.50 14.82 12.87
N PHE A 32 -1.15 13.75 12.15
CA PHE A 32 -0.24 12.73 12.63
C PHE A 32 1.11 13.43 12.79
N ARG A 33 1.33 14.06 13.95
CA ARG A 33 2.62 14.64 14.30
C ARG A 33 3.55 13.49 14.66
N ALA A 34 4.11 12.84 13.64
CA ALA A 34 5.29 11.98 13.78
C ALA A 34 6.58 12.81 14.05
N GLY A 35 6.46 14.09 14.40
CA GLY A 35 7.58 14.99 14.68
C GLY A 35 7.46 15.61 16.08
N ALA A 36 7.88 14.87 17.13
CA ALA A 36 8.35 15.42 18.41
C ALA A 36 8.79 14.35 19.44
N LEU A 37 9.30 13.18 19.03
CA LEU A 37 9.80 12.16 19.98
C LEU A 37 11.12 11.50 19.55
N LEU A 38 12.01 12.27 18.91
CA LEU A 38 13.34 11.79 18.47
C LEU A 38 14.53 12.47 19.16
N SER A 39 14.36 13.14 20.31
CA SER A 39 15.47 13.88 20.96
C SER A 39 15.95 13.37 22.32
N GLU A 40 15.41 12.31 22.93
CA GLU A 40 15.77 11.99 24.32
C GLU A 40 16.07 10.50 24.63
N VAL A 41 16.64 9.77 23.68
CA VAL A 41 17.26 8.45 23.96
C VAL A 41 18.70 8.38 23.42
N ALA A 42 19.47 9.44 23.66
CA ALA A 42 20.87 9.50 23.27
C ALA A 42 21.76 9.90 24.46
N ALA A 43 21.68 9.16 25.57
CA ALA A 43 22.60 9.40 26.69
C ALA A 43 22.82 8.17 27.61
N THR A 44 22.80 6.95 27.09
CA THR A 44 23.35 5.77 27.80
C THR A 44 23.85 4.68 26.82
N ALA A 45 24.48 5.07 25.72
CA ALA A 45 25.19 4.13 24.85
C ALA A 45 26.67 4.09 25.24
N GLY A 46 26.96 3.34 26.31
CA GLY A 46 28.32 2.87 26.56
C GLY A 46 28.76 2.00 25.39
N ALA A 47 29.91 2.32 24.82
CA ALA A 47 30.54 1.57 23.74
C ALA A 47 30.72 0.10 24.14
N LYS A 48 29.86 -0.78 23.62
CA LYS A 48 30.15 -2.20 23.47
C LYS A 48 30.02 -2.54 21.99
N SER A 49 31.18 -2.53 21.34
CA SER A 49 31.44 -3.34 20.17
C SER A 49 31.25 -4.80 20.56
N ASP A 50 30.22 -5.44 20.02
CA ASP A 50 30.21 -6.81 19.51
C ASP A 50 28.82 -7.09 18.95
N ALA A 51 28.76 -7.76 17.81
CA ALA A 51 27.52 -8.16 17.16
C ALA A 51 26.81 -9.24 17.99
N GLU A 52 26.26 -8.88 19.15
CA GLU A 52 25.25 -9.68 19.83
C GLU A 52 24.06 -9.75 18.87
N ALA A 53 23.93 -10.89 18.20
CA ALA A 53 22.73 -11.21 17.46
C ALA A 53 21.54 -11.01 18.41
N GLU A 54 20.68 -10.04 18.09
CA GLU A 54 19.48 -9.78 18.87
C GLU A 54 18.72 -11.09 19.05
N ASP A 55 18.37 -11.41 20.30
CA ASP A 55 17.65 -12.62 20.63
C ASP A 55 16.33 -12.67 19.82
N PRO A 56 16.10 -13.74 19.01
CA PRO A 56 14.91 -13.84 18.17
C PRO A 56 13.60 -13.78 18.98
N ALA A 57 13.60 -14.20 20.24
CA ALA A 57 12.42 -14.10 21.10
C ALA A 57 12.09 -12.64 21.44
N SER A 58 13.12 -11.82 21.67
CA SER A 58 12.97 -10.39 21.93
C SER A 58 12.42 -9.64 20.71
N ILE A 59 12.86 -10.00 19.50
CA ILE A 59 12.33 -9.46 18.24
C ILE A 59 10.84 -9.81 18.08
N GLU A 60 10.46 -11.07 18.29
CA GLU A 60 9.04 -11.48 18.19
C GLU A 60 8.16 -10.82 19.26
N ALA A 61 8.68 -10.63 20.48
CA ALA A 61 7.99 -9.90 21.53
C ALA A 61 7.73 -8.43 21.12
N PHE A 62 8.74 -7.76 20.54
CA PHE A 62 8.58 -6.42 19.99
C PHE A 62 7.50 -6.37 18.90
N ARG A 63 7.59 -7.25 17.89
CA ARG A 63 6.60 -7.34 16.79
C ARG A 63 5.18 -7.49 17.33
N LYS A 64 4.98 -8.43 18.25
CA LYS A 64 3.71 -8.68 18.91
C LYS A 64 3.18 -7.47 19.68
N SER A 65 4.05 -6.77 20.42
CA SER A 65 3.68 -5.55 21.16
C SER A 65 3.23 -4.40 20.26
N LYS A 66 3.65 -4.42 18.99
CA LYS A 66 3.32 -3.43 17.96
C LYS A 66 2.28 -3.94 16.96
N ASN A 67 1.54 -4.99 17.28
CA ASN A 67 0.46 -5.51 16.45
C ASN A 67 0.88 -5.86 15.01
N PHE A 68 2.12 -6.32 14.82
CA PHE A 68 2.56 -6.87 13.53
C PHE A 68 3.35 -8.16 13.72
N ARG A 69 3.57 -8.88 12.63
CA ARG A 69 4.46 -10.05 12.60
C ARG A 69 5.06 -10.22 11.22
N ARG A 70 6.13 -11.02 11.13
CA ARG A 70 6.66 -11.49 9.85
C ARG A 70 6.23 -12.92 9.55
N ARG A 71 5.95 -13.20 8.29
CA ARG A 71 5.86 -14.56 7.79
C ARG A 71 7.27 -15.13 7.58
N ALA A 72 7.36 -16.45 7.46
CA ALA A 72 8.61 -17.14 7.13
C ALA A 72 9.22 -16.67 5.78
N ASP A 73 8.43 -16.07 4.89
CA ASP A 73 8.88 -15.48 3.62
C ASP A 73 9.24 -13.99 3.74
N GLY A 74 9.38 -13.46 4.96
CA GLY A 74 9.81 -12.09 5.25
C GLY A 74 8.69 -11.03 5.15
N ARG A 75 7.49 -11.41 4.71
CA ARG A 75 6.37 -10.48 4.52
C ARG A 75 5.81 -9.96 5.83
N VAL A 76 5.43 -8.69 5.83
CA VAL A 76 4.81 -8.03 6.97
C VAL A 76 3.31 -8.34 6.99
N MET A 77 2.84 -8.78 8.16
CA MET A 77 1.42 -8.91 8.47
C MET A 77 1.08 -7.89 9.55
N LEU A 78 0.11 -7.02 9.29
CA LEU A 78 -0.39 -6.03 10.25
C LEU A 78 -1.69 -6.53 10.86
N GLN A 79 -1.90 -6.32 12.16
CA GLN A 79 -3.17 -6.57 12.82
C GLN A 79 -3.87 -5.24 13.05
N GLY A 80 -5.06 -5.06 12.49
CA GLY A 80 -5.88 -3.89 12.78
C GLY A 80 -6.29 -3.91 14.27
N PRO A 81 -6.02 -2.86 15.07
CA PRO A 81 -6.42 -2.85 16.48
C PRO A 81 -7.94 -2.91 16.65
N THR A 82 -8.70 -2.39 15.68
CA THR A 82 -10.16 -2.30 15.73
C THR A 82 -10.80 -3.57 15.17
N SER A 83 -10.35 -4.03 14.00
CA SER A 83 -10.91 -5.24 13.39
C SER A 83 -10.36 -6.54 13.97
N GLY A 84 -9.19 -6.51 14.62
CA GLY A 84 -8.45 -7.70 15.04
C GLY A 84 -7.93 -8.57 13.88
N LYS A 85 -8.12 -8.13 12.63
CA LYS A 85 -7.81 -8.92 11.42
C LYS A 85 -6.35 -8.74 11.02
N TRP A 86 -5.71 -9.84 10.65
CA TRP A 86 -4.37 -9.85 10.06
C TRP A 86 -4.44 -9.56 8.57
N MET A 87 -3.73 -8.53 8.11
CA MET A 87 -3.64 -8.14 6.70
C MET A 87 -2.20 -8.25 6.20
N GLU A 88 -2.00 -8.77 4.99
CA GLU A 88 -0.67 -8.82 4.36
C GLU A 88 -0.37 -7.45 3.74
N ALA A 89 0.74 -6.83 4.16
CA ALA A 89 1.15 -5.49 3.71
C ALA A 89 2.23 -5.58 2.64
N LYS A 90 2.12 -4.73 1.61
CA LYS A 90 3.09 -4.64 0.51
C LYS A 90 3.14 -3.21 -0.02
N LEU A 91 4.34 -2.68 -0.30
CA LEU A 91 4.48 -1.39 -0.98
C LEU A 91 4.01 -1.49 -2.44
N ASP A 92 3.31 -0.46 -2.93
CA ASP A 92 3.01 -0.36 -4.35
C ASP A 92 4.29 0.07 -5.09
N GLY A 93 4.70 -0.69 -6.10
CA GLY A 93 5.88 -0.38 -6.90
C GLY A 93 5.69 0.79 -7.87
N TYR A 94 4.46 1.26 -8.08
CA TYR A 94 4.14 2.36 -8.99
C TYR A 94 3.88 3.68 -8.29
N VAL A 95 3.15 3.64 -7.18
CA VAL A 95 2.74 4.83 -6.45
C VAL A 95 3.57 4.96 -5.19
N GLU A 96 4.53 5.89 -5.22
CA GLU A 96 5.35 6.21 -4.07
C GLU A 96 4.47 6.64 -2.88
N GLY A 97 4.82 6.17 -1.68
CA GLY A 97 4.02 6.44 -0.49
C GLY A 97 2.70 5.67 -0.42
N SER A 98 2.50 4.67 -1.30
CA SER A 98 1.32 3.80 -1.23
C SER A 98 1.66 2.41 -0.69
N LEU A 99 0.79 1.93 0.19
CA LEU A 99 0.81 0.59 0.76
C LEU A 99 -0.48 -0.14 0.38
N LEU A 100 -0.34 -1.33 -0.18
CA LEU A 100 -1.43 -2.26 -0.43
C LEU A 100 -1.58 -3.22 0.74
N LEU A 101 -2.83 -3.51 1.09
CA LEU A 101 -3.21 -4.36 2.22
C LEU A 101 -4.19 -5.44 1.73
N LEU A 102 -3.83 -6.71 1.89
CA LEU A 102 -4.70 -7.84 1.60
C LEU A 102 -5.37 -8.33 2.88
N ALA A 103 -6.70 -8.19 2.94
CA ALA A 103 -7.50 -8.67 4.05
C ALA A 103 -7.75 -10.20 3.97
N PRO A 104 -8.13 -10.85 5.09
CA PRO A 104 -8.42 -12.29 5.12
C PRO A 104 -9.54 -12.75 4.18
N ASP A 105 -10.48 -11.86 3.85
CA ASP A 105 -11.60 -12.10 2.93
C ASP A 105 -11.23 -11.81 1.47
N HIS A 106 -9.93 -11.74 1.16
CA HIS A 106 -9.36 -11.45 -0.15
C HIS A 106 -9.61 -10.03 -0.67
N GLY A 107 -10.23 -9.15 0.12
CA GLY A 107 -10.40 -7.75 -0.24
C GLY A 107 -9.07 -7.00 -0.22
N VAL A 108 -8.82 -6.19 -1.26
CA VAL A 108 -7.64 -5.32 -1.30
C VAL A 108 -8.02 -3.92 -0.85
N HIS A 109 -7.18 -3.36 0.01
CA HIS A 109 -7.24 -2.00 0.46
C HIS A 109 -5.92 -1.31 0.12
N TYR A 110 -5.95 0.02 0.07
CA TYR A 110 -4.76 0.83 -0.09
C TYR A 110 -4.72 1.92 0.98
N LEU A 111 -3.51 2.33 1.30
CA LEU A 111 -3.19 3.44 2.18
C LEU A 111 -2.19 4.33 1.43
N VAL A 112 -2.36 5.65 1.52
CA VAL A 112 -1.40 6.61 0.99
C VAL A 112 -1.01 7.56 2.11
N SER A 113 0.29 7.74 2.32
CA SER A 113 0.82 8.70 3.29
C SER A 113 2.21 9.16 2.85
N GLU A 114 2.57 10.39 3.20
CA GLU A 114 3.93 10.91 3.00
C GLU A 114 4.96 10.10 3.79
N ASP A 115 4.60 9.61 4.98
CA ASP A 115 5.49 8.78 5.82
C ASP A 115 5.83 7.44 5.17
N LEU A 116 5.02 6.97 4.21
CA LEU A 116 5.25 5.73 3.48
C LEU A 116 6.22 5.90 2.31
N ARG A 117 6.61 7.12 1.93
CA ARG A 117 7.56 7.32 0.82
C ARG A 117 8.96 6.80 1.16
N GLN A 118 9.31 6.85 2.44
CA GLN A 118 10.64 6.48 2.95
C GLN A 118 10.64 5.15 3.69
N ILE A 119 9.50 4.45 3.76
CA ILE A 119 9.40 3.25 4.57
C ILE A 119 10.10 2.06 3.88
N ASP A 120 10.99 1.41 4.63
CA ASP A 120 11.46 0.08 4.30
C ASP A 120 10.71 -0.95 5.16
N LEU A 121 9.85 -1.75 4.52
CA LEU A 121 9.14 -2.85 5.19
C LEU A 121 10.07 -3.96 5.68
N SER A 122 11.36 -3.96 5.34
CA SER A 122 12.37 -4.86 5.90
C SER A 122 12.81 -4.45 7.31
N ASN A 123 12.60 -3.18 7.70
CA ASN A 123 12.98 -2.65 9.01
C ASN A 123 11.82 -2.72 10.01
N ASP A 124 11.94 -3.58 11.01
CA ASP A 124 10.91 -3.78 12.05
C ASP A 124 10.63 -2.54 12.90
N GLN A 125 11.64 -1.73 13.17
CA GLN A 125 11.48 -0.53 13.99
C GLN A 125 10.59 0.50 13.27
N LEU A 126 10.82 0.70 11.96
CA LEU A 126 10.00 1.60 11.14
C LEU A 126 8.56 1.08 11.00
N VAL A 127 8.39 -0.23 10.78
CA VAL A 127 7.07 -0.87 10.74
C VAL A 127 6.34 -0.69 12.07
N GLY A 128 7.02 -0.93 13.19
CA GLY A 128 6.45 -0.77 14.53
C GLY A 128 6.12 0.68 14.89
N GLN A 129 6.91 1.65 14.40
CA GLN A 129 6.66 3.08 14.60
C GLN A 129 5.44 3.55 13.80
N LEU A 130 5.32 3.15 12.53
CA LEU A 130 4.26 3.63 11.64
C LEU A 130 2.92 2.92 11.87
N PHE A 131 2.95 1.61 12.14
CA PHE A 131 1.74 0.82 12.23
C PHE A 131 1.36 0.40 13.66
N GLY A 132 2.27 0.55 14.64
CA GLY A 132 2.07 0.04 15.99
C GLY A 132 0.90 0.68 16.74
N GLU A 133 0.61 1.95 16.49
CA GLU A 133 -0.53 2.66 17.06
C GLU A 133 -1.86 2.32 16.37
N GLY A 134 -1.79 1.71 15.18
CA GLY A 134 -2.97 1.24 14.47
C GLY A 134 -3.84 2.32 13.82
N GLY A 135 -3.44 3.60 13.86
CA GLY A 135 -4.13 4.71 13.19
C GLY A 135 -4.30 4.50 11.68
N TRP A 136 -3.42 3.70 11.05
CA TRP A 136 -3.49 3.30 9.65
C TRP A 136 -4.82 2.63 9.26
N GLU A 137 -5.49 1.94 10.19
CA GLU A 137 -6.73 1.22 9.91
C GLU A 137 -7.89 2.19 9.58
N GLN A 138 -7.86 3.42 10.11
CA GLN A 138 -8.87 4.44 9.79
C GLN A 138 -8.61 5.12 8.45
N LEU A 139 -7.37 5.05 7.97
CA LEU A 139 -6.91 5.71 6.75
C LEU A 139 -6.98 4.78 5.52
N MET A 140 -7.16 3.47 5.72
CA MET A 140 -7.26 2.52 4.63
C MET A 140 -8.53 2.72 3.81
N GLN A 141 -8.41 2.59 2.49
CA GLN A 141 -9.52 2.72 1.56
C GLN A 141 -9.64 1.43 0.73
N PRO A 142 -10.86 0.90 0.50
CA PRO A 142 -11.05 -0.25 -0.37
C PRO A 142 -10.65 0.09 -1.81
N LEU A 143 -9.92 -0.83 -2.46
CA LEU A 143 -9.46 -0.65 -3.82
C LEU A 143 -10.54 -1.10 -4.81
N TYR A 144 -11.01 -0.21 -5.69
CA TYR A 144 -12.02 -0.55 -6.69
C TYR A 144 -11.43 -0.63 -8.10
N THR A 145 -12.03 -1.47 -8.93
CA THR A 145 -11.81 -1.54 -10.39
C THR A 145 -13.10 -1.19 -11.12
N GLN A 146 -12.97 -0.59 -12.29
CA GLN A 146 -14.11 -0.33 -13.16
C GLN A 146 -14.35 -1.54 -14.07
N THR A 147 -15.59 -2.03 -14.08
CA THR A 147 -16.04 -3.10 -14.97
C THR A 147 -16.25 -2.57 -16.39
N ALA A 148 -16.45 -3.47 -17.37
CA ALA A 148 -16.71 -3.07 -18.76
C ALA A 148 -17.99 -2.22 -18.88
N GLU A 149 -18.94 -2.43 -17.98
CA GLU A 149 -20.22 -1.73 -17.87
C GLU A 149 -20.09 -0.40 -17.10
N GLY A 150 -18.89 -0.03 -16.66
CA GLY A 150 -18.63 1.23 -15.95
C GLY A 150 -18.88 1.16 -14.44
N ALA A 151 -19.40 0.06 -13.90
CA ALA A 151 -19.65 -0.11 -12.47
C ALA A 151 -18.34 -0.33 -11.68
N LEU A 152 -18.28 0.19 -10.46
CA LEU A 152 -17.16 -0.03 -9.53
C LEU A 152 -17.32 -1.37 -8.81
N LYS A 153 -16.27 -2.19 -8.85
CA LYS A 153 -16.20 -3.49 -8.18
C LYS A 153 -15.01 -3.51 -7.22
N HIS A 154 -15.23 -3.91 -5.97
CA HIS A 154 -14.14 -4.07 -5.01
C HIS A 154 -13.16 -5.13 -5.51
N VAL A 155 -11.88 -4.78 -5.57
CA VAL A 155 -10.82 -5.66 -6.03
C VAL A 155 -10.63 -6.77 -4.98
N ARG A 156 -10.81 -8.00 -5.44
CA ARG A 156 -10.56 -9.21 -4.65
C ARG A 156 -9.53 -10.08 -5.33
N MET A 157 -8.57 -10.60 -4.58
CA MET A 157 -7.53 -11.46 -5.13
C MET A 157 -7.03 -12.47 -4.10
N SER A 158 -6.61 -13.63 -4.60
CA SER A 158 -5.93 -14.62 -3.78
C SER A 158 -4.59 -14.07 -3.26
N PRO A 159 -4.05 -14.63 -2.17
CA PRO A 159 -2.72 -14.26 -1.68
C PRO A 159 -1.68 -14.35 -2.79
N ALA A 160 -1.65 -15.46 -3.56
CA ALA A 160 -0.72 -15.67 -4.67
C ALA A 160 -0.77 -14.54 -5.72
N GLN A 161 -1.97 -14.11 -6.12
CA GLN A 161 -2.16 -12.98 -7.05
C GLN A 161 -1.63 -11.68 -6.45
N PHE A 162 -1.98 -11.37 -5.20
CA PHE A 162 -1.48 -10.19 -4.49
C PHE A 162 0.06 -10.14 -4.45
N ARG A 163 0.72 -11.29 -4.28
CA ARG A 163 2.19 -11.38 -4.30
C ARG A 163 2.76 -11.04 -5.66
N ALA A 164 2.12 -11.55 -6.72
CA ALA A 164 2.58 -11.44 -8.10
C ALA A 164 2.39 -10.04 -8.68
N ILE A 165 1.49 -9.23 -8.12
CA ILE A 165 1.25 -7.88 -8.63
C ILE A 165 2.43 -6.98 -8.32
N PHE A 166 3.10 -6.49 -9.35
CA PHE A 166 4.11 -5.45 -9.19
C PHE A 166 3.46 -4.08 -8.97
N THR A 167 2.33 -3.82 -9.63
CA THR A 167 1.58 -2.56 -9.60
C THR A 167 0.09 -2.82 -9.81
N VAL A 168 -0.79 -2.23 -9.00
CA VAL A 168 -2.25 -2.31 -9.23
C VAL A 168 -2.75 -1.02 -9.90
N LEU A 169 -2.24 0.13 -9.45
CA LEU A 169 -2.69 1.45 -9.91
C LEU A 169 -1.96 1.85 -11.19
N LYS A 170 -2.47 1.43 -12.36
CA LYS A 170 -2.05 2.04 -13.63
C LYS A 170 -2.87 3.32 -13.82
N GLU A 171 -2.20 4.47 -13.84
CA GLU A 171 -2.84 5.74 -14.20
C GLU A 171 -3.54 5.55 -15.56
N ALA A 172 -4.81 5.96 -15.63
CA ALA A 172 -5.53 5.90 -16.89
C ALA A 172 -4.79 6.79 -17.90
N PRO A 173 -4.65 6.37 -19.16
CA PRO A 173 -4.16 7.29 -20.19
C PRO A 173 -5.01 8.57 -20.12
N PRO A 174 -4.39 9.75 -20.30
CA PRO A 174 -5.14 11.00 -20.32
C PRO A 174 -6.34 10.85 -21.26
N PRO A 175 -7.49 11.47 -20.95
CA PRO A 175 -8.61 11.46 -21.89
C PRO A 175 -8.05 11.85 -23.25
N ASP A 176 -8.35 11.04 -24.26
CA ASP A 176 -8.02 11.35 -25.63
C ASP A 176 -8.79 12.64 -25.92
N ASP A 177 -8.12 13.78 -25.75
CA ASP A 177 -8.62 15.07 -26.13
C ASP A 177 -8.74 14.99 -27.64
N GLY A 178 -9.87 14.46 -28.11
CA GLY A 178 -10.28 14.39 -29.49
C GLY A 178 -10.52 15.81 -30.01
N GLY A 179 -9.48 16.65 -29.93
CA GLY A 179 -9.32 17.91 -30.59
C GLY A 179 -9.28 17.66 -32.09
N GLY A 180 -10.44 17.30 -32.63
CA GLY A 180 -10.78 17.54 -34.01
C GLY A 180 -10.64 19.03 -34.23
N PHE A 181 -9.48 19.44 -34.72
CA PHE A 181 -9.33 20.69 -35.45
C PHE A 181 -10.29 20.60 -36.64
N VAL A 182 -11.50 21.13 -36.47
CA VAL A 182 -12.35 21.47 -37.61
C VAL A 182 -11.61 22.54 -38.40
N SER A 183 -10.94 22.09 -39.47
CA SER A 183 -10.36 22.97 -40.47
C SER A 183 -11.52 23.76 -41.10
N ALA A 184 -11.71 24.98 -40.63
CA ALA A 184 -12.64 25.91 -41.25
C ALA A 184 -12.09 26.25 -42.64
N ALA A 185 -12.76 25.75 -43.68
CA ALA A 185 -12.46 26.13 -45.06
C ALA A 185 -12.65 27.65 -45.21
N PRO A 186 -11.69 28.39 -45.82
CA PRO A 186 -11.85 29.81 -46.06
C PRO A 186 -12.97 30.06 -47.10
N PRO A 187 -13.70 31.18 -46.99
CA PRO A 187 -14.79 31.50 -47.92
C PRO A 187 -14.26 31.75 -49.35
N PRO A 188 -15.02 31.39 -50.40
CA PRO A 188 -14.66 31.69 -51.78
C PRO A 188 -14.72 33.20 -52.05
N SER A 189 -13.79 33.66 -52.89
CA SER A 189 -13.61 35.06 -53.33
C SER A 189 -14.68 35.54 -54.30
#